data_AF-A0A925UXG4-F1
#
_entry.id   AF-A0A925UXG4-F1
#
_cell.length_a   1.000
_cell.length_b   1.000
_cell.length_c   1.000
_cell.angle_alpha   90.00
_cell.angle_beta   90.00
_cell.angle_gamma   90.00
#
_symmetry.space_group_name_H-M   'P 1'
#
loop_
_entity.id
_entity.type
_entity.pdbx_description
1 polymer ?
#
loop_
_entity_poly.entity_id
_entity_poly.type
_entity_poly.pdbx_seq_one_letter_code
_entity_poly.pdbx_strand_id
1 'polypeptide(L)'
;MSNVMDVGGKRFVALRSTIEEMGGKVAWDNSQKQATIDLNGKNTVVTMADENAEFDGKVLTLSGAPMVHDGTLYVPEDFFPAILSTQLPF
;
A
#
# COMPACT_ATOMS: atom_id res chain seq x y z
N MET A 1 -4.61 -13.79 15.13
CA MET A 1 -4.07 -12.42 15.20
C MET A 1 -4.67 -11.66 14.03
N SER A 2 -5.40 -10.57 14.29
CA SER A 2 -6.12 -9.83 13.26
C SER A 2 -5.19 -8.77 12.65
N ASN A 3 -4.93 -8.86 11.35
CA ASN A 3 -4.05 -7.93 10.61
C ASN A 3 -4.79 -6.67 10.11
N VAL A 4 -5.96 -6.35 10.71
CA VAL A 4 -6.84 -5.26 10.30
C VAL A 4 -7.01 -4.27 11.45
N MET A 5 -6.79 -2.98 11.20
CA MET A 5 -7.08 -1.89 12.13
C MET A 5 -8.26 -1.07 11.62
N ASP A 6 -9.25 -0.82 12.47
CA ASP A 6 -10.36 0.09 12.16
C ASP A 6 -10.09 1.45 12.81
N VAL A 7 -9.90 2.50 11.99
CA VAL A 7 -9.71 3.88 12.45
C VAL A 7 -10.78 4.75 11.80
N GLY A 8 -11.74 5.24 12.60
CA GLY A 8 -12.81 6.13 12.11
C GLY A 8 -13.74 5.49 11.06
N GLY A 9 -13.91 4.17 11.08
CA GLY A 9 -14.72 3.42 10.11
C GLY A 9 -14.00 3.07 8.81
N LYS A 10 -12.69 3.33 8.72
CA LYS A 10 -11.83 2.87 7.63
C LYS A 10 -10.98 1.71 8.12
N ARG A 11 -10.90 0.66 7.29
CA ARG A 11 -10.07 -0.50 7.57
C ARG A 11 -8.70 -0.33 6.95
N PHE A 12 -7.70 -0.59 7.76
CA PHE A 12 -6.31 -0.58 7.38
C PHE A 12 -5.76 -1.99 7.45
N VAL A 13 -4.99 -2.37 6.44
CA VAL A 13 -4.43 -3.71 6.31
C VAL A 13 -2.93 -3.59 6.15
N ALA A 14 -2.20 -4.57 6.70
CA ALA A 14 -0.75 -4.64 6.54
C ALA A 14 -0.38 -4.78 5.06
N LEU A 15 0.20 -3.72 4.49
CA LEU A 15 0.59 -3.67 3.08
C LEU A 15 1.47 -4.86 2.71
N ARG A 16 2.53 -5.08 3.49
CA ARG A 16 3.52 -6.11 3.21
C ARG A 16 2.91 -7.51 3.15
N SER A 17 2.12 -7.88 4.16
CA SER A 17 1.50 -9.20 4.23
C SER A 17 0.60 -9.44 3.02
N THR A 18 -0.26 -8.49 2.67
CA THR A 18 -1.19 -8.65 1.55
C THR A 18 -0.49 -8.67 0.20
N ILE A 19 0.53 -7.83 -0.02
CA ILE A 19 1.34 -7.88 -1.25
C ILE A 19 2.08 -9.22 -1.37
N GLU A 20 2.71 -9.70 -0.29
CA GLU A 20 3.42 -10.98 -0.27
C GLU A 20 2.47 -12.15 -0.53
N GLU A 21 1.24 -12.11 -0.01
CA GLU A 21 0.17 -13.08 -0.30
C GLU A 21 -0.26 -13.06 -1.77
N MET A 22 -0.23 -11.91 -2.44
CA MET A 22 -0.47 -11.78 -3.88
C MET A 22 0.74 -12.19 -4.75
N GLY A 23 1.85 -12.61 -4.13
CA GLY A 23 3.08 -12.99 -4.83
C GLY A 23 3.99 -11.81 -5.21
N GLY A 24 3.71 -10.62 -4.69
CA GLY A 24 4.58 -9.46 -4.83
C GLY A 24 5.66 -9.37 -3.76
N LYS A 25 6.45 -8.29 -3.78
CA LYS A 25 7.48 -7.97 -2.78
C LYS A 25 7.32 -6.54 -2.30
N VAL A 26 7.63 -6.30 -1.04
CA VAL A 26 7.65 -4.93 -0.47
C VAL A 26 9.02 -4.65 0.13
N ALA A 27 9.63 -3.55 -0.28
CA ALA A 27 10.84 -2.98 0.27
C ALA A 27 10.50 -1.68 1.01
N TRP A 28 10.85 -1.59 2.28
CA TRP A 28 10.65 -0.38 3.08
C TRP A 28 11.93 0.43 3.18
N ASP A 29 11.85 1.71 2.83
CA ASP A 29 12.92 2.70 3.03
C ASP A 29 12.57 3.58 4.23
N ASN A 30 13.32 3.40 5.33
CA ASN A 30 13.12 4.17 6.55
C ASN A 30 13.68 5.60 6.47
N SER A 31 14.60 5.89 5.55
CA SER A 31 15.15 7.24 5.33
C SER A 31 14.16 8.11 4.58
N GLN A 32 13.53 7.55 3.55
CA GLN A 32 12.55 8.24 2.71
C GLN A 32 11.12 8.07 3.22
N LYS A 33 10.91 7.15 4.18
CA LYS A 33 9.60 6.81 4.75
C LYS A 33 8.62 6.32 3.68
N GLN A 34 9.14 5.51 2.76
CA GLN A 34 8.47 5.03 1.57
C GLN A 34 8.53 3.50 1.48
N ALA A 35 7.43 2.88 1.11
CA ALA A 35 7.35 1.46 0.75
C ALA A 35 7.34 1.34 -0.78
N THR A 36 8.34 0.66 -1.34
CA THR A 36 8.35 0.24 -2.73
C THR A 36 7.79 -1.17 -2.84
N ILE A 37 6.75 -1.32 -3.63
CA ILE A 37 6.03 -2.56 -3.89
C ILE A 37 6.39 -2.99 -5.31
N ASP A 38 6.78 -4.24 -5.48
CA ASP A 38 6.91 -4.90 -6.77
C ASP A 38 5.81 -5.95 -6.87
N LEU A 39 4.84 -5.73 -7.76
CA LEU A 39 3.76 -6.68 -8.02
C LEU A 39 3.75 -7.04 -9.50
N ASN A 40 4.18 -8.27 -9.80
CA ASN A 40 4.22 -8.80 -11.17
C ASN A 40 4.97 -7.87 -12.15
N GLY A 41 6.10 -7.31 -11.70
CA GLY A 41 6.96 -6.39 -12.46
C GLY A 41 6.47 -4.93 -12.52
N LYS A 42 5.41 -4.58 -11.78
CA LYS A 42 4.98 -3.19 -11.61
C LYS A 42 5.46 -2.63 -10.28
N ASN A 43 6.11 -1.48 -10.35
CA ASN A 43 6.61 -0.77 -9.18
C ASN A 43 5.57 0.24 -8.69
N THR A 44 5.21 0.14 -7.42
CA THR A 44 4.36 1.11 -6.73
C THR A 44 5.12 1.68 -5.55
N VAL A 45 5.10 2.98 -5.38
CA VAL A 45 5.72 3.67 -4.24
C VAL A 45 4.62 4.24 -3.37
N VAL A 46 4.63 3.88 -2.10
CA VAL A 46 3.67 4.37 -1.10
C VAL A 46 4.45 5.11 -0.02
N THR A 47 4.17 6.39 0.14
CA THR A 47 4.80 7.21 1.18
C THR A 47 3.93 7.19 2.44
N MET A 48 4.55 7.05 3.62
CA MET A 48 3.79 7.17 4.86
C MET A 48 3.22 8.58 5.02
N ALA A 49 2.07 8.71 5.69
CA ALA A 49 1.39 9.98 5.93
C ALA A 49 1.04 10.76 4.65
N ASP A 50 1.19 10.15 3.47
CA ASP A 50 0.78 10.72 2.18
C ASP A 50 -0.38 9.90 1.62
N GLU A 51 -1.50 10.56 1.38
CA GLU A 51 -2.66 9.94 0.76
C GLU A 51 -2.43 9.68 -0.73
N ASN A 52 -1.33 10.16 -1.31
CA ASN A 52 -0.98 9.95 -2.70
C ASN A 52 0.08 8.85 -2.80
N ALA A 53 -0.32 7.70 -3.32
CA ALA A 53 0.59 6.67 -3.75
C ALA A 53 0.99 6.92 -5.22
N GLU A 54 2.21 6.56 -5.59
CA GLU A 54 2.65 6.60 -6.99
C GLU A 54 2.66 5.17 -7.56
N PHE A 55 1.88 4.93 -8.60
CA PHE A 55 1.81 3.67 -9.30
C PHE A 55 2.27 3.85 -10.75
N ASP A 56 3.42 3.30 -11.10
CA ASP A 56 3.93 3.32 -12.49
C ASP A 56 3.96 4.76 -13.08
N GLY A 57 4.34 5.75 -12.26
CA GLY A 57 4.36 7.18 -12.62
C GLY A 57 3.01 7.91 -12.59
N LYS A 58 1.93 7.25 -12.15
CA LYS A 58 0.61 7.85 -11.91
C LYS A 58 0.34 8.04 -10.43
N VAL A 59 -0.23 9.18 -10.08
CA VAL A 59 -0.68 9.44 -8.71
C VAL A 59 -2.03 8.77 -8.48
N LEU A 60 -2.10 7.96 -7.43
CA LEU A 60 -3.29 7.30 -6.91
C LEU A 60 -3.60 7.87 -5.53
N THR A 61 -4.73 8.56 -5.41
CA THR A 61 -5.20 9.10 -4.12
C THR A 61 -5.99 8.04 -3.35
N LEU A 62 -5.58 7.81 -2.11
CA LEU A 62 -6.13 6.84 -1.18
C LEU A 62 -7.25 7.45 -0.35
N SER A 63 -8.16 6.60 0.15
CA SER A 63 -9.21 7.07 1.06
C SER A 63 -8.65 7.55 2.41
N GLY A 64 -7.42 7.20 2.77
CA GLY A 64 -6.76 7.67 3.99
C GLY A 64 -5.24 7.50 3.95
N ALA A 65 -4.56 8.28 4.78
CA ALA A 65 -3.11 8.30 4.81
C ALA A 65 -2.53 6.97 5.36
N PRO A 66 -1.52 6.37 4.70
CA PRO A 66 -0.82 5.20 5.21
C PRO A 66 -0.14 5.48 6.55
N MET A 67 -0.19 4.50 7.46
CA MET A 67 0.34 4.64 8.81
C MET A 67 1.32 3.51 9.11
N VAL A 68 2.46 3.83 9.71
CA VAL A 68 3.39 2.80 10.18
C VAL A 68 3.05 2.46 11.62
N HIS A 69 2.80 1.18 11.90
CA HIS A 69 2.55 0.65 13.24
C HIS A 69 3.37 -0.62 13.44
N ASP A 70 4.13 -0.69 14.54
CA ASP A 70 5.06 -1.80 14.83
C ASP A 70 6.01 -2.15 13.66
N GLY A 71 6.49 -1.13 12.94
CA GLY A 71 7.40 -1.31 11.79
C GLY A 71 6.74 -1.88 10.55
N THR A 72 5.41 -2.04 10.55
CA THR A 72 4.62 -2.46 9.39
C THR A 72 3.84 -1.26 8.85
N LEU A 73 3.88 -1.05 7.54
CA LEU A 73 3.06 -0.04 6.89
C LEU A 73 1.64 -0.59 6.70
N TYR A 74 0.67 0.12 7.25
CA TYR A 74 -0.75 -0.12 7.12
C TYR A 74 -1.34 0.86 6.11
N VAL A 75 -2.04 0.32 5.13
CA VAL A 75 -2.72 1.10 4.07
C VAL A 75 -4.22 0.83 4.13
N PRO A 76 -5.05 1.76 3.66
CA PRO A 76 -6.49 1.53 3.53
C PRO A 76 -6.79 0.31 2.65
N GLU A 77 -7.85 -0.44 2.96
CA GLU A 77 -8.22 -1.64 2.20
C GLU A 77 -8.56 -1.36 0.72
N ASP A 78 -8.99 -0.14 0.38
CA ASP A 78 -9.25 0.32 -0.98
C ASP A 78 -7.98 0.47 -1.84
N PHE A 79 -6.79 0.47 -1.21
CA PHE A 79 -5.52 0.50 -1.93
C PHE A 79 -5.36 -0.71 -2.87
N PHE A 80 -5.66 -1.92 -2.38
CA PHE A 80 -5.46 -3.15 -3.14
C PHE A 80 -6.32 -3.25 -4.42
N PRO A 81 -7.64 -3.02 -4.39
CA PRO A 81 -8.43 -2.99 -5.62
C PRO A 81 -8.01 -1.83 -6.54
N ALA A 82 -7.53 -0.71 -6.01
CA ALA A 82 -7.05 0.41 -6.81
C ALA A 82 -5.76 0.09 -7.60
N ILE A 83 -4.76 -0.53 -6.96
CA ILE A 83 -3.55 -0.97 -7.68
C ILE A 83 -3.86 -2.08 -8.70
N LEU A 84 -4.76 -3.02 -8.37
CA LEU A 84 -5.16 -4.10 -9.27
C LEU A 84 -5.90 -3.55 -10.51
N SER A 85 -6.81 -2.60 -10.30
CA SER A 85 -7.53 -1.93 -11.40
C SER A 85 -6.59 -1.13 -12.31
N THR A 86 -5.48 -0.63 -11.77
CA THR A 86 -4.44 0.08 -12.55
C THR A 86 -3.51 -0.88 -13.30
N GLN A 87 -3.44 -2.15 -12.87
CA GLN A 87 -2.60 -3.18 -13.49
C GLN A 87 -3.26 -3.86 -14.70
N LEU A 88 -4.60 -3.94 -14.73
CA LEU A 88 -5.34 -4.57 -15.82
C LEU A 88 -5.51 -3.60 -17.00
N PRO A 89 -4.99 -3.93 -18.21
CA PRO A 89 -5.45 -3.26 -19.42
C PRO A 89 -6.89 -3.69 -19.74
N PHE A 90 -7.75 -2.73 -20.07
CA PHE A 90 -9.10 -2.99 -20.59
C PHE A 90 -9.07 -3.80 -21.90
#